data_AF-A0A4R4TWJ0-F1
#
_entry.id   AF-A0A4R4TWJ0-F1
#
_cell.length_a   1.000
_cell.length_b   1.000
_cell.length_c   1.000
_cell.angle_alpha   90.00
_cell.angle_beta   90.00
_cell.angle_gamma   90.00
#
_symmetry.space_group_name_H-M   'P 1'
#
loop_
_entity.id
_entity.type
_entity.pdbx_description
1 polymer ?
#
loop_
_entity_poly.entity_id
_entity_poly.type
_entity_poly.pdbx_seq_one_letter_code
_entity_poly.pdbx_strand_id
1 'polypeptide(L)'
;MDTAMTVDELRAYFRRIGVATVLDTHSAPTLKTLETVVAGHNRNIPFETLDPVLGRPVADLRTGTLVEKLVHRHRGGYCYEQNGLIGGALLALGYDVTALTGRVVWLQPDGACPTARTHLALAVNIPSTDESYLVDVGFGGQTLSSPIRLDRETPQHTRHERHRLISMPDGWRRLEAEIRGSWQPLYVLGPDAQQRIDLEVDSWYVSTHPESDFVRNLSAALAVFWRRGTQVHRRHPARSRPVRSQPRHHDLRFPDARRFGQRGPGAVARRTGRRGTDALPRDEPARPAARRRTARARPGVGGFDADRRHRRSLPGRPGSGRRRLHPRQRSTGLRHRGTQ
;
A
#
# COMPACT_ATOMS: atom_id res chain seq x y z
N MET A 1 3.38 -6.20 -9.71
CA MET A 1 2.05 -5.71 -10.15
C MET A 1 1.73 -6.49 -11.40
N ASP A 2 0.72 -7.36 -11.38
CA ASP A 2 0.77 -8.49 -12.32
C ASP A 2 -0.38 -8.46 -13.34
N THR A 3 -1.28 -7.46 -13.29
CA THR A 3 -2.43 -7.45 -14.21
C THR A 3 -2.88 -6.02 -14.53
N ALA A 4 -2.80 -5.66 -15.81
CA ALA A 4 -3.39 -4.44 -16.36
C ALA A 4 -4.93 -4.50 -16.30
N MET A 5 -5.59 -3.35 -16.20
CA MET A 5 -7.02 -3.25 -16.44
C MET A 5 -7.37 -3.64 -17.88
N THR A 6 -8.54 -4.25 -18.07
CA THR A 6 -9.18 -4.36 -19.38
C THR A 6 -9.62 -2.98 -19.88
N VAL A 7 -9.95 -2.88 -21.18
CA VAL A 7 -10.44 -1.64 -21.80
C VAL A 7 -11.69 -1.09 -21.10
N ASP A 8 -12.63 -1.97 -20.72
CA ASP A 8 -13.87 -1.56 -20.07
C ASP A 8 -13.66 -1.11 -18.62
N GLU A 9 -12.78 -1.80 -17.87
CA GLU A 9 -12.38 -1.39 -16.53
C GLU A 9 -11.65 -0.05 -16.56
N LEU A 10 -10.74 0.16 -17.52
CA LEU A 10 -10.02 1.43 -17.68
C LEU A 10 -10.99 2.58 -18.00
N ARG A 11 -11.98 2.34 -18.88
CA ARG A 11 -13.01 3.33 -19.19
C ARG A 11 -13.87 3.66 -17.96
N ALA A 12 -14.23 2.66 -17.16
CA ALA A 12 -14.96 2.85 -15.90
C ALA A 12 -14.12 3.63 -14.87
N TYR A 13 -12.84 3.31 -14.77
CA TYR A 13 -11.89 4.01 -13.91
C TYR A 13 -11.76 5.49 -14.31
N PHE A 14 -11.60 5.84 -15.59
CA PHE A 14 -11.55 7.24 -16.04
C PHE A 14 -12.81 8.02 -15.72
N ARG A 15 -13.99 7.40 -15.80
CA ARG A 15 -15.23 8.03 -15.31
C ARG A 15 -15.19 8.23 -13.79
N ARG A 16 -14.75 7.22 -13.04
CA ARG A 16 -14.65 7.26 -11.56
C ARG A 16 -13.72 8.36 -11.06
N ILE A 17 -12.62 8.62 -11.78
CA ILE A 17 -11.65 9.66 -11.43
C ILE A 17 -11.89 11.00 -12.16
N GLY A 18 -12.97 11.11 -12.93
CA GLY A 18 -13.41 12.37 -13.55
C GLY A 18 -12.51 12.89 -14.68
N VAL A 19 -11.84 12.00 -15.42
CA VAL A 19 -10.93 12.38 -16.52
C VAL A 19 -11.38 11.87 -17.90
N ALA A 20 -12.54 11.21 -17.98
CA ALA A 20 -13.06 10.62 -19.23
C ALA A 20 -13.37 11.65 -20.34
N THR A 21 -13.34 12.96 -20.05
CA THR A 21 -13.48 14.02 -21.06
C THR A 21 -12.15 14.45 -21.69
N VAL A 22 -11.02 14.04 -21.11
CA VAL A 22 -9.67 14.44 -21.53
C VAL A 22 -8.74 13.26 -21.81
N LEU A 23 -9.08 12.07 -21.32
CA LEU A 23 -8.37 10.82 -21.55
C LEU A 23 -9.32 9.73 -22.04
N ASP A 24 -8.79 8.85 -22.88
CA ASP A 24 -9.42 7.63 -23.37
C ASP A 24 -8.46 6.43 -23.24
N THR A 25 -8.92 5.25 -23.64
CA THR A 25 -8.17 3.99 -23.52
C THR A 25 -6.98 3.88 -24.47
N HIS A 26 -6.79 4.84 -25.38
CA HIS A 26 -5.65 4.91 -26.32
C HIS A 26 -4.68 6.05 -26.00
N SER A 27 -4.92 6.77 -24.90
CA SER A 27 -4.07 7.87 -24.48
C SER A 27 -2.64 7.39 -24.20
N ALA A 28 -1.66 8.06 -24.82
CA ALA A 28 -0.26 7.65 -24.72
C ALA A 28 0.31 7.79 -23.29
N PRO A 29 1.27 6.94 -22.87
CA PRO A 29 1.88 6.95 -21.56
C PRO A 29 2.89 8.12 -21.40
N THR A 30 2.40 9.35 -21.39
CA THR A 30 3.22 10.56 -21.25
C THR A 30 3.24 11.07 -19.80
N LEU A 31 4.15 11.98 -19.45
CA LEU A 31 4.11 12.63 -18.13
C LEU A 31 2.77 13.34 -17.88
N LYS A 32 2.24 14.04 -18.89
CA LYS A 32 0.96 14.75 -18.79
C LYS A 32 -0.21 13.81 -18.51
N THR A 33 -0.23 12.63 -19.15
CA THR A 33 -1.22 11.59 -18.87
C THR A 33 -1.09 11.10 -17.42
N LEU A 34 0.14 10.85 -16.94
CA LEU A 34 0.43 10.39 -15.59
C LEU A 34 -0.05 11.41 -14.53
N GLU A 35 0.30 12.69 -14.72
CA GLU A 35 -0.14 13.79 -13.86
C GLU A 35 -1.67 13.95 -13.83
N THR A 36 -2.33 13.71 -14.97
CA THR A 36 -3.79 13.80 -15.09
C THR A 36 -4.47 12.65 -14.33
N VAL A 37 -3.97 11.42 -14.49
CA VAL A 37 -4.50 10.23 -13.79
C VAL A 37 -4.28 10.36 -12.28
N VAL A 38 -3.07 10.72 -11.83
CA VAL A 38 -2.76 10.89 -10.40
C VAL A 38 -3.63 11.97 -9.76
N ALA A 39 -3.79 13.13 -10.43
CA ALA A 39 -4.62 14.20 -9.92
C ALA A 39 -6.11 13.80 -9.85
N GLY A 40 -6.61 13.13 -10.89
CA GLY A 40 -7.99 12.63 -10.93
C GLY A 40 -8.25 11.62 -9.81
N HIS A 41 -7.31 10.69 -9.58
CA HIS A 41 -7.42 9.68 -8.54
C HIS A 41 -7.48 10.32 -7.15
N ASN A 42 -6.48 11.13 -6.80
CA ASN A 42 -6.37 11.82 -5.51
C ASN A 42 -7.62 12.66 -5.17
N ARG A 43 -8.26 13.25 -6.20
CA ARG A 43 -9.45 14.08 -6.04
C ARG A 43 -10.73 13.30 -5.76
N ASN A 44 -10.83 12.07 -6.27
CA ASN A 44 -12.12 11.38 -6.38
C ASN A 44 -12.19 10.08 -5.58
N ILE A 45 -11.08 9.41 -5.31
CA ILE A 45 -11.06 8.16 -4.55
C ILE A 45 -10.48 8.43 -3.15
N PRO A 46 -11.30 8.37 -2.09
CA PRO A 46 -10.83 8.70 -0.75
C PRO A 46 -9.94 7.59 -0.20
N PHE A 47 -8.89 7.97 0.51
CA PHE A 47 -8.23 7.06 1.45
C PHE A 47 -9.21 6.74 2.58
N GLU A 48 -9.32 5.47 2.97
CA GLU A 48 -10.16 5.04 4.11
C GLU A 48 -9.74 3.68 4.67
N THR A 49 -10.10 3.42 5.95
CA THR A 49 -9.83 2.17 6.68
C THR A 49 -11.10 1.46 7.16
N LEU A 50 -12.25 1.67 6.50
CA LEU A 50 -13.55 1.15 6.94
C LEU A 50 -13.59 -0.37 6.96
N ASP A 51 -13.06 -1.04 5.93
CA ASP A 51 -13.10 -2.51 5.85
C ASP A 51 -12.29 -3.14 7.01
N PRO A 52 -11.02 -2.75 7.27
CA PRO A 52 -10.27 -3.19 8.46
C PRO A 52 -10.98 -2.94 9.80
N VAL A 53 -11.53 -1.73 10.02
CA VAL A 53 -12.26 -1.40 11.26
C VAL A 53 -13.51 -2.26 11.44
N LEU A 54 -14.15 -2.67 10.34
CA LEU A 54 -15.31 -3.57 10.35
C LEU A 54 -14.91 -5.07 10.40
N GLY A 55 -13.62 -5.38 10.58
CA GLY A 55 -13.12 -6.75 10.62
C GLY A 55 -13.21 -7.48 9.28
N ARG A 56 -13.17 -6.74 8.16
CA ARG A 56 -13.17 -7.29 6.80
C ARG A 56 -11.73 -7.24 6.28
N PRO A 57 -11.05 -8.40 6.16
CA PRO A 57 -9.69 -8.45 5.64
C PRO A 57 -9.61 -7.91 4.23
N VAL A 58 -8.51 -7.22 3.93
CA VAL A 58 -8.15 -6.83 2.56
C VAL A 58 -6.99 -7.73 2.13
N ALA A 59 -7.34 -8.85 1.50
CA ALA A 59 -6.38 -9.91 1.17
C ALA A 59 -6.34 -10.26 -0.32
N ASP A 60 -7.29 -9.78 -1.13
CA ASP A 60 -7.31 -9.97 -2.57
C ASP A 60 -7.01 -8.64 -3.26
N LEU A 61 -5.79 -8.52 -3.79
CA LEU A 61 -5.29 -7.31 -4.46
C LEU A 61 -5.30 -7.46 -5.98
N ARG A 62 -6.08 -8.39 -6.53
CA ARG A 62 -6.24 -8.52 -8.00
C ARG A 62 -6.96 -7.28 -8.56
N THR A 63 -6.55 -6.87 -9.75
CA THR A 63 -7.06 -5.66 -10.43
C THR A 63 -8.59 -5.64 -10.51
N GLY A 64 -9.22 -6.73 -10.93
CA GLY A 64 -10.69 -6.81 -10.99
C GLY A 64 -11.38 -6.64 -9.63
N THR A 65 -10.79 -7.17 -8.55
CA THR A 65 -11.32 -7.01 -7.18
C THR A 65 -11.22 -5.55 -6.72
N LEU A 66 -10.10 -4.89 -7.01
CA LEU A 66 -9.90 -3.48 -6.70
C LEU A 66 -10.85 -2.58 -7.51
N VAL A 67 -11.06 -2.88 -8.80
CA VAL A 67 -12.02 -2.18 -9.66
C VAL A 67 -13.44 -2.32 -9.12
N GLU A 68 -13.87 -3.54 -8.78
CA GLU A 68 -15.21 -3.78 -8.22
C GLU A 68 -15.46 -2.93 -6.97
N LYS A 69 -14.49 -2.89 -6.04
CA LYS A 69 -14.64 -2.12 -4.80
C LYS A 69 -14.55 -0.60 -5.04
N LEU A 70 -13.44 -0.11 -5.59
CA LEU A 70 -13.12 1.33 -5.61
C LEU A 70 -13.84 2.06 -6.76
N VAL A 71 -14.09 1.37 -7.88
CA VAL A 71 -14.74 1.94 -9.07
C VAL A 71 -16.24 1.69 -9.04
N HIS A 72 -16.69 0.44 -9.12
CA HIS A 72 -18.11 0.13 -9.28
C HIS A 72 -18.94 0.40 -8.02
N ARG A 73 -18.39 0.08 -6.84
CA ARG A 73 -19.06 0.33 -5.55
C ARG A 73 -18.77 1.72 -4.97
N HIS A 74 -18.01 2.57 -5.66
CA HIS A 74 -17.65 3.93 -5.23
C HIS A 74 -17.10 4.01 -3.79
N ARG A 75 -16.31 3.01 -3.40
CA ARG A 75 -15.60 3.01 -2.12
C ARG A 75 -14.21 3.65 -2.25
N GLY A 76 -13.54 3.79 -1.13
CA GLY A 76 -12.11 4.08 -1.06
C GLY A 76 -11.33 2.83 -0.69
N GLY A 77 -10.10 3.05 -0.27
CA GLY A 77 -9.22 2.05 0.31
C GLY A 77 -7.94 2.68 0.86
N TYR A 78 -7.05 1.87 1.39
CA TYR A 78 -5.74 2.30 1.88
C TYR A 78 -4.64 1.97 0.86
N CYS A 79 -3.37 2.17 1.21
CA CYS A 79 -2.24 2.20 0.25
C CYS A 79 -2.21 1.03 -0.74
N TYR A 80 -2.44 -0.21 -0.28
CA TYR A 80 -2.45 -1.39 -1.16
C TYR A 80 -3.55 -1.33 -2.22
N GLU A 81 -4.73 -0.86 -1.85
CA GLU A 81 -5.89 -0.79 -2.75
C GLU A 81 -5.78 0.40 -3.71
N GLN A 82 -5.34 1.56 -3.20
CA GLN A 82 -5.19 2.79 -3.99
C GLN A 82 -4.08 2.65 -5.03
N ASN A 83 -2.88 2.26 -4.57
CA ASN A 83 -1.72 2.10 -5.44
C ASN A 83 -1.84 0.84 -6.31
N GLY A 84 -2.55 -0.20 -5.85
CA GLY A 84 -2.98 -1.33 -6.67
C GLY A 84 -3.88 -0.92 -7.84
N LEU A 85 -4.92 -0.14 -7.56
CA LEU A 85 -5.88 0.30 -8.58
C LEU A 85 -5.21 1.20 -9.62
N ILE A 86 -4.49 2.24 -9.21
CA ILE A 86 -3.81 3.12 -10.17
C ILE A 86 -2.73 2.36 -10.95
N GLY A 87 -2.01 1.43 -10.31
CA GLY A 87 -1.00 0.59 -10.97
C GLY A 87 -1.60 -0.23 -12.11
N GLY A 88 -2.76 -0.86 -11.90
CA GLY A 88 -3.48 -1.57 -12.97
C GLY A 88 -3.92 -0.67 -14.13
N ALA A 89 -4.33 0.56 -13.83
CA ALA A 89 -4.69 1.55 -14.87
C ALA A 89 -3.48 2.04 -15.66
N LEU A 90 -2.34 2.27 -14.98
CA LEU A 90 -1.09 2.70 -15.63
C LEU A 90 -0.50 1.59 -16.49
N LEU A 91 -0.52 0.33 -16.03
CA LEU A 91 -0.15 -0.82 -16.87
C LEU A 91 -1.01 -0.89 -18.14
N ALA A 92 -2.33 -0.66 -18.02
CA ALA A 92 -3.24 -0.66 -19.16
C ALA A 92 -2.99 0.50 -20.16
N LEU A 93 -2.45 1.62 -19.68
CA LEU A 93 -2.00 2.74 -20.52
C LEU A 93 -0.60 2.52 -21.13
N GLY A 94 0.06 1.41 -20.79
CA GLY A 94 1.38 1.05 -21.32
C GLY A 94 2.57 1.63 -20.56
N TYR A 95 2.37 2.15 -19.34
CA TYR A 95 3.52 2.47 -18.46
C TYR A 95 4.18 1.19 -17.94
N ASP A 96 5.48 1.26 -17.67
CA ASP A 96 6.16 0.25 -16.86
C ASP A 96 6.03 0.63 -15.37
N VAL A 97 5.47 -0.28 -14.58
CA VAL A 97 5.05 -0.02 -13.19
C VAL A 97 5.64 -1.07 -12.26
N THR A 98 6.50 -0.61 -11.35
CA THR A 98 7.10 -1.43 -10.30
C THR A 98 6.50 -1.08 -8.94
N ALA A 99 6.01 -2.09 -8.22
CA ALA A 99 5.58 -1.92 -6.82
C ALA A 99 6.79 -1.89 -5.88
N LEU A 100 6.82 -0.92 -4.98
CA LEU A 100 7.83 -0.76 -3.95
C LEU A 100 7.17 -0.73 -2.57
N THR A 101 7.78 -1.40 -1.59
CA THR A 101 7.34 -1.34 -0.19
C THR A 101 8.25 -0.43 0.64
N GLY A 102 7.66 0.21 1.64
CA GLY A 102 8.37 1.16 2.50
C GLY A 102 7.93 1.11 3.96
N ARG A 103 8.80 1.64 4.82
CA ARG A 103 8.59 1.80 6.25
C ARG A 103 8.03 3.19 6.53
N VAL A 104 6.86 3.27 7.15
CA VAL A 104 6.27 4.55 7.54
C VAL A 104 7.05 5.11 8.73
N VAL A 105 7.59 6.32 8.58
CA VAL A 105 8.32 7.04 9.64
C VAL A 105 7.63 8.36 10.02
N TRP A 106 6.47 8.63 9.42
CA TRP A 106 5.64 9.78 9.72
C TRP A 106 5.27 9.86 11.20
N LEU A 107 5.59 11.00 11.82
CA LEU A 107 5.38 11.29 13.24
C LEU A 107 6.06 10.29 14.20
N GLN A 108 7.04 9.53 13.72
CA GLN A 108 7.88 8.72 14.60
C GLN A 108 8.97 9.61 15.22
N PRO A 109 9.32 9.39 16.50
CA PRO A 109 10.42 10.11 17.12
C PRO A 109 11.76 9.68 16.50
N ASP A 110 12.74 10.59 16.55
CA ASP A 110 14.10 10.27 16.13
C ASP A 110 14.66 9.08 16.94
N GLY A 111 15.29 8.14 16.25
CA GLY A 111 15.83 6.92 16.87
C GLY A 111 14.78 5.85 17.23
N ALA A 112 13.53 5.98 16.81
CA ALA A 112 12.52 4.93 16.97
C ALA A 112 12.99 3.59 16.35
N CYS A 113 12.52 2.48 16.93
CA CYS A 113 12.72 1.17 16.33
C CYS A 113 12.14 1.14 14.90
N PRO A 114 12.77 0.41 13.96
CA PRO A 114 12.28 0.32 12.59
C PRO A 114 10.82 -0.17 12.54
N THR A 115 9.96 0.57 11.83
CA THR A 115 8.58 0.14 11.54
C THR A 115 8.56 -0.93 10.45
N ALA A 116 7.50 -1.72 10.33
CA ALA A 116 7.36 -2.74 9.28
C ALA A 116 7.25 -2.11 7.87
N ARG A 117 7.54 -2.89 6.81
CA ARG A 117 7.47 -2.43 5.40
C ARG A 117 6.03 -2.43 4.87
N THR A 118 5.13 -1.74 5.57
CA THR A 118 3.66 -1.86 5.37
C THR A 118 3.05 -0.75 4.52
N HIS A 119 3.86 0.00 3.75
CA HIS A 119 3.37 1.01 2.82
C HIS A 119 3.75 0.65 1.39
N LEU A 120 2.76 0.62 0.49
CA LEU A 120 2.97 0.43 -0.95
C LEU A 120 3.06 1.80 -1.65
N ALA A 121 4.05 1.98 -2.52
CA ALA A 121 4.11 3.04 -3.52
C ALA A 121 4.58 2.46 -4.86
N LEU A 122 4.57 3.26 -5.93
CA LEU A 122 4.92 2.80 -7.27
C LEU A 122 6.11 3.59 -7.83
N ALA A 123 7.06 2.88 -8.44
CA ALA A 123 7.95 3.45 -9.43
C ALA A 123 7.32 3.28 -10.82
N VAL A 124 7.21 4.37 -11.57
CA VAL A 124 6.57 4.42 -12.89
C VAL A 124 7.55 4.96 -13.91
N ASN A 125 7.94 4.13 -14.86
CA ASN A 125 8.79 4.49 -15.97
C ASN A 125 7.94 4.86 -17.19
N ILE A 126 8.31 5.95 -17.86
CA ILE A 126 7.67 6.37 -19.11
C ILE A 126 8.42 5.69 -20.27
N PRO A 127 7.80 4.79 -21.06
CA PRO A 127 8.53 3.98 -22.04
C PRO A 127 9.28 4.79 -23.11
N SER A 128 8.79 6.00 -23.42
CA SER A 128 9.40 6.88 -24.42
C SER A 128 10.55 7.74 -23.87
N THR A 129 10.93 7.58 -22.60
CA THR A 129 11.99 8.35 -21.94
C THR A 129 12.78 7.49 -20.96
N ASP A 130 13.93 7.98 -20.49
CA ASP A 130 14.69 7.35 -19.39
C ASP A 130 14.23 7.85 -18.02
N GLU A 131 13.00 8.35 -17.91
CA GLU A 131 12.51 9.00 -16.69
C GLU A 131 11.68 8.05 -15.84
N SER A 132 12.00 8.02 -14.54
CA SER A 132 11.28 7.26 -13.53
C SER A 132 10.64 8.19 -12.50
N TYR A 133 9.38 7.93 -12.17
CA TYR A 133 8.57 8.74 -11.26
C TYR A 133 8.07 7.91 -10.08
N LEU A 134 8.13 8.50 -8.88
CA LEU A 134 7.44 8.00 -7.71
C LEU A 134 5.99 8.45 -7.79
N VAL A 135 5.09 7.48 -7.73
CA VAL A 135 3.65 7.68 -7.65
C VAL A 135 3.13 7.04 -6.37
N ASP A 136 2.42 7.83 -5.58
CA ASP A 136 1.74 7.35 -4.37
C ASP A 136 0.44 8.13 -4.16
N VAL A 137 -0.68 7.45 -4.39
CA VAL A 137 -2.04 7.99 -4.19
C VAL A 137 -2.71 7.39 -2.95
N GLY A 138 -1.91 6.77 -2.06
CA GLY A 138 -2.39 5.87 -1.02
C GLY A 138 -1.84 6.11 0.40
N PHE A 139 -0.99 7.11 0.63
CA PHE A 139 -0.38 7.35 1.97
C PHE A 139 -1.38 7.82 3.05
N GLY A 140 -2.50 8.41 2.64
CA GLY A 140 -3.53 8.94 3.53
C GLY A 140 -3.49 10.46 3.65
N GLY A 141 -3.40 11.00 4.87
CA GLY A 141 -3.55 12.45 5.11
C GLY A 141 -2.53 13.34 4.40
N GLN A 142 -1.33 12.81 4.10
CA GLN A 142 -0.23 13.52 3.45
C GLN A 142 0.13 12.86 2.11
N THR A 143 -0.89 12.41 1.36
CA THR A 143 -0.71 11.71 0.07
C THR A 143 0.03 12.58 -0.95
N LEU A 144 0.93 11.95 -1.71
CA LEU A 144 1.71 12.61 -2.75
C LEU A 144 0.79 13.04 -3.91
N SER A 145 0.66 14.36 -4.07
CA SER A 145 -0.36 14.91 -4.96
C SER A 145 0.01 15.03 -6.44
N SER A 146 1.28 14.78 -6.76
CA SER A 146 1.84 14.76 -8.12
C SER A 146 2.91 13.67 -8.20
N PRO A 147 3.12 13.04 -9.36
CA PRO A 147 4.34 12.25 -9.59
C PRO A 147 5.58 13.12 -9.33
N ILE A 148 6.62 12.55 -8.72
CA ILE A 148 7.92 13.22 -8.56
C ILE A 148 9.02 12.34 -9.13
N ARG A 149 10.08 12.96 -9.65
CA ARG A 149 11.23 12.26 -10.22
C ARG A 149 11.94 11.43 -9.17
N LEU A 150 12.12 10.14 -9.43
CA LEU A 150 12.75 9.19 -8.51
C LEU A 150 14.26 9.43 -8.36
N ASP A 151 14.91 9.89 -9.43
CA ASP A 151 16.35 10.15 -9.57
C ASP A 151 16.78 11.54 -9.07
N ARG A 152 15.84 12.34 -8.53
CA ARG A 152 16.09 13.74 -8.18
C ARG A 152 15.89 14.00 -6.68
N GLU A 153 16.99 14.36 -6.01
CA GLU A 153 17.00 14.68 -4.58
C GLU A 153 16.64 16.13 -4.26
N THR A 154 16.76 17.04 -5.23
CA THR A 154 16.38 18.43 -5.01
C THR A 154 14.86 18.54 -4.82
N PRO A 155 14.38 19.47 -3.98
CA PRO A 155 12.95 19.69 -3.78
C PRO A 155 12.15 19.87 -5.09
N GLN A 156 11.02 19.18 -5.17
CA GLN A 156 10.13 19.14 -6.32
C GLN A 156 8.76 19.72 -5.95
N HIS A 157 8.21 20.54 -6.83
CA HIS A 157 6.87 21.11 -6.65
C HIS A 157 5.79 20.07 -6.96
N THR A 158 4.77 20.03 -6.13
CA THR A 158 3.56 19.24 -6.38
C THR A 158 2.34 20.16 -6.38
N ARG A 159 1.14 19.62 -6.57
CA ARG A 159 -0.11 20.40 -6.44
C ARG A 159 -0.35 20.89 -4.99
N HIS A 160 0.31 20.30 -4.01
CA HIS A 160 0.30 20.72 -2.60
C HIS A 160 1.73 21.00 -2.13
N GLU A 161 2.17 20.38 -1.03
CA GLU A 161 3.48 20.62 -0.43
C GLU A 161 4.63 20.21 -1.40
N ARG A 162 5.78 20.86 -1.26
CA ARG A 162 7.00 20.42 -1.94
C ARG A 162 7.48 19.12 -1.31
N HIS A 163 8.01 18.24 -2.13
CA HIS A 163 8.55 16.96 -1.69
C HIS A 163 9.99 16.81 -2.13
N ARG A 164 10.77 16.02 -1.39
CA ARG A 164 12.12 15.65 -1.80
C ARG A 164 12.40 14.20 -1.44
N LEU A 165 13.27 13.58 -2.22
CA LEU A 165 13.81 12.26 -1.93
C LEU A 165 15.23 12.43 -1.38
N ILE A 166 15.53 11.72 -0.29
CA ILE A 166 16.87 11.65 0.28
C ILE A 166 17.39 10.24 0.05
N SER A 167 18.52 10.11 -0.64
CA SER A 167 19.18 8.82 -0.80
C SER A 167 19.70 8.30 0.54
N MET A 168 19.52 7.01 0.76
CA MET A 168 19.98 6.29 1.94
C MET A 168 20.85 5.09 1.49
N PRO A 169 21.60 4.47 2.41
CA PRO A 169 22.40 3.28 2.08
C PRO A 169 21.57 2.17 1.43
N ASP A 170 22.26 1.31 0.66
CA ASP A 170 21.67 0.12 0.02
C ASP A 170 20.49 0.42 -0.93
N GLY A 171 20.48 1.61 -1.54
CA GLY A 171 19.47 2.02 -2.52
C GLY A 171 18.14 2.46 -1.92
N TRP A 172 18.02 2.53 -0.59
CA TRP A 172 16.83 3.06 0.07
C TRP A 172 16.66 4.55 -0.20
N ARG A 173 15.42 5.03 -0.18
CA ARG A 173 15.10 6.45 -0.36
C ARG A 173 14.06 6.90 0.65
N ARG A 174 14.32 8.01 1.34
CA ARG A 174 13.35 8.64 2.25
C ARG A 174 12.59 9.74 1.54
N LEU A 175 11.26 9.66 1.54
CA LEU A 175 10.40 10.76 1.08
C LEU A 175 10.14 11.72 2.23
N GLU A 176 10.31 13.01 1.97
CA GLU A 176 9.98 14.10 2.89
C GLU A 176 9.05 15.11 2.24
N ALA A 177 8.17 15.71 3.04
CA ALA A 177 7.32 16.83 2.64
C ALA A 177 7.70 18.10 3.42
N GLU A 178 7.67 19.24 2.74
CA GLU A 178 7.89 20.55 3.38
C GLU A 178 6.58 21.06 3.99
N ILE A 179 6.44 20.92 5.31
CA ILE A 179 5.23 21.28 6.05
C ILE A 179 5.57 22.40 7.02
N ARG A 180 4.89 23.55 6.87
CA ARG A 180 5.10 24.75 7.71
C ARG A 180 6.58 25.17 7.79
N GLY A 181 7.28 25.10 6.65
CA GLY A 181 8.70 25.47 6.55
C GLY A 181 9.68 24.45 7.11
N SER A 182 9.23 23.24 7.48
CA SER A 182 10.09 22.17 7.97
C SER A 182 9.91 20.91 7.14
N TRP A 183 11.02 20.24 6.82
CA TRP A 183 11.00 18.95 6.15
C TRP A 183 10.61 17.85 7.14
N GLN A 184 9.52 17.15 6.84
CA GLN A 184 8.99 16.08 7.66
C GLN A 184 9.09 14.74 6.91
N PRO A 185 9.70 13.70 7.50
CA PRO A 185 9.83 12.41 6.84
C PRO A 185 8.50 11.66 6.83
N LEU A 186 8.10 11.13 5.67
CA LEU A 186 6.87 10.37 5.51
C LEU A 186 7.13 8.87 5.63
N TYR A 187 7.99 8.35 4.76
CA TYR A 187 8.34 6.94 4.70
C TYR A 187 9.71 6.75 4.04
N VAL A 188 10.31 5.57 4.28
CA VAL A 188 11.54 5.12 3.61
C VAL A 188 11.19 3.94 2.71
N LEU A 189 11.41 4.07 1.39
CA LEU A 189 11.16 3.04 0.39
C LEU A 189 12.39 2.17 0.18
N GLY A 190 12.15 0.86 0.10
CA GLY A 190 13.14 -0.09 -0.37
C GLY A 190 13.29 -0.06 -1.90
N PRO A 191 14.44 -0.51 -2.42
CA PRO A 191 14.70 -0.56 -3.86
C PRO A 191 14.04 -1.77 -4.55
N ASP A 192 13.62 -2.77 -3.77
CA ASP A 192 13.23 -4.08 -4.28
C ASP A 192 11.82 -4.07 -4.89
N ALA A 193 11.69 -4.57 -6.11
CA ALA A 193 10.40 -4.82 -6.75
C ALA A 193 9.60 -5.88 -5.97
N GLN A 194 8.32 -5.59 -5.72
CA GLN A 194 7.43 -6.46 -4.94
C GLN A 194 6.46 -7.22 -5.84
N GLN A 195 6.25 -8.50 -5.52
CA GLN A 195 5.22 -9.32 -6.17
C GLN A 195 3.88 -9.13 -5.47
N ARG A 196 2.77 -9.33 -6.18
CA ARG A 196 1.43 -9.15 -5.58
C ARG A 196 1.24 -10.00 -4.32
N ILE A 197 1.76 -11.23 -4.30
CA ILE A 197 1.61 -12.13 -3.15
C ILE A 197 2.26 -11.57 -1.87
N ASP A 198 3.40 -10.88 -2.00
CA ASP A 198 4.07 -10.24 -0.85
C ASP A 198 3.21 -9.08 -0.33
N LEU A 199 2.62 -8.31 -1.25
CA LEU A 199 1.70 -7.23 -0.91
C LEU A 199 0.42 -7.75 -0.24
N GLU A 200 -0.10 -8.91 -0.65
CA GLU A 200 -1.27 -9.55 -0.03
C GLU A 200 -0.97 -10.00 1.41
N VAL A 201 0.23 -10.53 1.67
CA VAL A 201 0.69 -10.88 3.02
C VAL A 201 0.79 -9.63 3.91
N ASP A 202 1.43 -8.57 3.42
CA ASP A 202 1.53 -7.32 4.17
C ASP A 202 0.14 -6.69 4.41
N SER A 203 -0.71 -6.68 3.38
CA SER A 203 -2.08 -6.17 3.43
C SER A 203 -2.93 -6.96 4.42
N TRP A 204 -2.77 -8.28 4.49
CA TRP A 204 -3.42 -9.12 5.50
C TRP A 204 -2.97 -8.70 6.90
N TYR A 205 -1.67 -8.61 7.17
CA TYR A 205 -1.17 -8.14 8.47
C TYR A 205 -1.77 -6.78 8.84
N VAL A 206 -1.73 -5.82 7.92
CA VAL A 206 -2.23 -4.47 8.15
C VAL A 206 -3.75 -4.45 8.38
N SER A 207 -4.53 -5.29 7.69
CA SER A 207 -5.99 -5.29 7.78
C SER A 207 -6.55 -6.18 8.90
N THR A 208 -5.75 -7.08 9.48
CA THR A 208 -6.25 -8.06 10.47
C THR A 208 -5.47 -8.11 11.77
N HIS A 209 -4.22 -7.65 11.82
CA HIS A 209 -3.43 -7.75 13.05
C HIS A 209 -4.07 -6.90 14.17
N PRO A 210 -4.29 -7.44 15.38
CA PRO A 210 -5.01 -6.71 16.45
C PRO A 210 -4.36 -5.39 16.87
N GLU A 211 -3.04 -5.28 16.69
CA GLU A 211 -2.28 -4.06 17.00
C GLU A 211 -2.12 -3.11 15.81
N SER A 212 -2.63 -3.48 14.63
CA SER A 212 -2.62 -2.58 13.48
C SER A 212 -3.45 -1.32 13.75
N ASP A 213 -2.92 -0.16 13.39
CA ASP A 213 -3.65 1.10 13.51
C ASP A 213 -4.91 1.13 12.64
N PHE A 214 -4.94 0.40 11.52
CA PHE A 214 -6.11 0.36 10.64
C PHE A 214 -7.23 -0.53 11.18
N VAL A 215 -6.91 -1.50 12.03
CA VAL A 215 -7.93 -2.27 12.76
C VAL A 215 -8.48 -1.47 13.94
N ARG A 216 -7.62 -0.68 14.61
CA ARG A 216 -7.99 0.05 15.84
C ARG A 216 -8.60 1.43 15.60
N ASN A 217 -8.34 2.06 14.46
CA ASN A 217 -8.72 3.45 14.21
C ASN A 217 -9.34 3.64 12.83
N LEU A 218 -10.46 4.37 12.80
CA LEU A 218 -11.03 4.86 11.56
C LEU A 218 -10.26 6.10 11.08
N SER A 219 -9.70 5.99 9.88
CA SER A 219 -9.04 7.09 9.18
C SER A 219 -9.68 7.25 7.80
N ALA A 220 -9.83 8.51 7.38
CA ALA A 220 -10.23 8.85 6.02
C ALA A 220 -9.57 10.17 5.59
N ALA A 221 -9.21 10.27 4.31
CA ALA A 221 -8.65 11.47 3.70
C ALA A 221 -9.07 11.56 2.23
N LEU A 222 -9.19 12.79 1.71
CA LEU A 222 -9.43 13.06 0.29
C LEU A 222 -8.73 14.36 -0.07
N ALA A 223 -8.00 14.39 -1.18
CA ALA A 223 -7.34 15.61 -1.63
C ALA A 223 -8.39 16.58 -2.22
N VAL A 224 -8.40 17.82 -1.74
CA VAL A 224 -9.32 18.86 -2.22
C VAL A 224 -8.50 19.98 -2.86
N PHE A 225 -8.63 20.10 -4.18
CA PHE A 225 -7.99 21.16 -4.96
C PHE A 225 -8.94 22.36 -5.06
N TRP A 226 -8.63 23.46 -4.37
CA TRP A 226 -9.39 24.71 -4.52
C TRP A 226 -8.88 25.51 -5.72
N ARG A 227 -9.79 26.17 -6.45
CA ARG A 227 -9.43 27.05 -7.58
C ARG A 227 -8.71 28.34 -7.16
N ARG A 228 -8.65 28.69 -5.86
CA ARG A 228 -7.98 29.89 -5.34
C ARG A 228 -7.44 29.69 -3.91
N GLY A 229 -6.13 29.45 -3.78
CA GLY A 229 -5.26 30.02 -2.74
C GLY A 229 -5.46 29.72 -1.26
N THR A 230 -6.42 28.93 -0.80
CA THR A 230 -6.53 28.59 0.63
C THR A 230 -6.88 27.13 0.86
N GLN A 231 -5.91 26.39 1.42
CA GLN A 231 -5.92 24.94 1.63
C GLN A 231 -6.57 24.61 2.98
N VAL A 232 -7.42 23.58 3.00
CA VAL A 232 -7.90 22.95 4.25
C VAL A 232 -7.72 21.45 4.14
N HIS A 233 -6.76 20.91 4.90
CA HIS A 233 -6.70 19.48 5.23
C HIS A 233 -7.78 19.19 6.28
N ARG A 234 -8.87 18.51 5.90
CA ARG A 234 -9.85 18.01 6.88
C ARG A 234 -9.52 16.57 7.24
N ARG A 235 -8.71 16.40 8.28
CA ARG A 235 -8.59 15.15 9.02
C ARG A 235 -9.80 15.06 9.96
N HIS A 236 -10.64 14.03 9.82
CA HIS A 236 -11.53 13.62 10.89
C HIS A 236 -10.86 12.47 11.65
N PRO A 237 -10.12 12.73 12.74
CA PRO A 237 -9.73 11.65 13.63
C PRO A 237 -10.99 11.16 14.36
N ALA A 238 -11.61 10.08 13.88
CA ALA A 238 -12.52 9.31 14.71
C ALA A 238 -11.68 8.47 15.69
N ARG A 239 -11.13 9.11 16.72
CA ARG A 239 -10.54 8.40 17.86
C ARG A 239 -11.68 7.95 18.78
N SER A 240 -12.21 6.75 18.56
CA SER A 240 -12.95 6.06 19.62
C SER A 240 -11.92 5.59 20.65
N ARG A 241 -11.91 6.18 21.85
CA ARG A 241 -11.19 5.61 23.01
C ARG A 241 -11.73 4.19 23.23
N PRO A 242 -10.88 3.19 23.56
CA PRO A 242 -11.38 1.88 23.91
C PRO A 242 -12.11 2.01 25.25
N VAL A 243 -13.43 2.10 25.22
CA VAL A 243 -14.24 1.92 26.41
C VAL A 243 -14.24 0.42 26.69
N ARG A 244 -13.48 0.02 27.72
CA ARG A 244 -13.72 -1.23 28.44
C ARG A 244 -15.11 -1.11 29.08
N SER A 245 -16.16 -1.48 28.36
CA SER A 245 -17.43 -1.98 28.88
C SER A 245 -18.38 -2.27 27.71
N GLN A 246 -19.21 -3.29 27.94
CA GLN A 246 -20.18 -3.96 27.07
C GLN A 246 -20.87 -3.12 25.96
N PRO A 247 -21.29 -3.78 24.86
CA PRO A 247 -21.80 -3.08 23.68
C PRO A 247 -23.12 -2.39 23.98
N ARG A 248 -23.09 -1.06 24.06
CA ARG A 248 -24.28 -0.24 23.83
C ARG A 248 -24.20 0.28 22.41
N HIS A 249 -25.27 0.05 21.65
CA HIS A 249 -25.44 0.57 20.30
C HIS A 249 -25.31 2.10 20.34
N HIS A 250 -24.23 2.62 19.75
CA HIS A 250 -24.14 4.01 19.36
C HIS A 250 -24.24 4.07 17.85
N ASP A 251 -25.34 4.63 17.36
CA ASP A 251 -25.50 5.04 15.97
C ASP A 251 -24.36 6.01 15.64
N LEU A 252 -23.36 5.53 14.90
CA LEU A 252 -22.38 6.38 14.25
C LEU A 252 -23.10 7.15 13.13
N ARG A 253 -23.65 8.31 13.48
CA ARG A 253 -24.15 9.27 12.50
C ARG A 253 -22.96 9.83 11.73
N PHE A 254 -22.85 9.45 10.46
CA PHE A 254 -21.93 10.03 9.50
C PHE A 254 -22.12 11.56 9.44
N PRO A 255 -21.05 12.38 9.48
CA PRO A 255 -21.10 13.73 8.94
C PRO A 255 -21.24 13.60 7.42
N ASP A 256 -22.50 13.63 6.96
CA ASP A 256 -22.95 13.84 5.58
C ASP A 256 -22.19 13.04 4.50
N ALA A 257 -22.56 11.75 4.33
CA ALA A 257 -22.02 10.83 3.33
C ALA A 257 -22.03 11.38 1.88
N ARG A 258 -22.82 12.43 1.60
CA ARG A 258 -22.84 13.15 0.32
C ARG A 258 -21.52 13.87 0.01
N ARG A 259 -20.75 14.29 1.03
CA ARG A 259 -19.47 15.02 0.83
C ARG A 259 -18.29 14.13 0.43
N PHE A 260 -18.36 12.83 0.71
CA PHE A 260 -17.32 11.85 0.34
C PHE A 260 -17.76 10.91 -0.80
N GLY A 261 -18.96 11.09 -1.35
CA GLY A 261 -19.49 10.28 -2.46
C GLY A 261 -19.65 8.79 -2.14
N GLN A 262 -19.62 8.39 -0.87
CA GLN A 262 -19.66 6.98 -0.47
C GLN A 262 -21.09 6.48 -0.30
N ARG A 263 -21.37 5.27 -0.80
CA ARG A 263 -22.57 4.49 -0.42
C ARG A 263 -22.25 3.64 0.80
N GLY A 264 -22.94 3.89 1.91
CA GLY A 264 -22.83 3.06 3.12
C GLY A 264 -23.40 1.65 2.90
N PRO A 265 -22.93 0.62 3.63
CA PRO A 265 -23.54 -0.71 3.57
C PRO A 265 -24.99 -0.66 4.10
N GLY A 266 -25.92 -1.29 3.37
CA GLY A 266 -27.32 -1.39 3.76
C GLY A 266 -27.49 -2.03 5.15
N ALA A 267 -28.35 -1.45 5.97
CA ALA A 267 -28.63 -1.95 7.31
C ALA A 267 -29.27 -3.35 7.25
N VAL A 268 -28.57 -4.37 7.73
CA VAL A 268 -29.15 -5.69 7.99
C VAL A 268 -29.65 -5.70 9.42
N ALA A 269 -30.96 -5.50 9.59
CA ALA A 269 -31.62 -5.62 10.88
C ALA A 269 -31.65 -7.09 11.32
N ARG A 270 -30.87 -7.46 12.35
CA ARG A 270 -31.05 -8.74 13.05
C ARG A 270 -32.25 -8.63 13.98
N ARG A 271 -33.30 -9.39 13.67
CA ARG A 271 -34.51 -9.54 14.48
C ARG A 271 -34.16 -10.28 15.77
N THR A 272 -34.16 -9.58 16.91
CA THR A 272 -34.01 -10.18 18.25
C THR A 272 -35.36 -10.70 18.72
N GLY A 273 -35.55 -12.03 18.69
CA GLY A 273 -36.71 -12.68 19.29
C GLY A 273 -36.59 -12.70 20.81
N ARG A 274 -37.40 -11.88 21.50
CA ARG A 274 -37.72 -12.07 22.92
C ARG A 274 -38.55 -13.35 23.05
N ARG A 275 -38.05 -14.33 23.80
CA ARG A 275 -38.83 -15.49 24.25
C ARG A 275 -39.85 -15.00 25.28
N GLY A 276 -41.13 -15.07 24.93
CA GLY A 276 -42.21 -15.16 25.89
C GLY A 276 -42.28 -16.58 26.41
N THR A 277 -42.34 -16.69 27.74
CA THR A 277 -42.77 -17.86 28.48
C THR A 277 -44.20 -18.22 28.06
N ASP A 278 -44.47 -19.47 27.73
CA ASP A 278 -45.71 -20.15 28.12
C ASP A 278 -45.62 -21.67 27.92
N ALA A 279 -46.05 -22.37 28.99
CA ALA A 279 -46.49 -23.74 29.19
C ALA A 279 -46.10 -24.87 28.19
N LEU A 280 -45.47 -25.90 28.77
CA LEU A 280 -45.54 -27.29 28.29
C LEU A 280 -46.96 -27.85 28.46
N PRO A 281 -47.33 -28.88 27.68
CA PRO A 281 -47.47 -30.16 28.36
C PRO A 281 -46.70 -31.31 27.69
N ARG A 282 -46.51 -32.33 28.52
CA ARG A 282 -45.72 -33.54 28.39
C ARG A 282 -46.33 -34.51 27.38
N ASP A 283 -45.48 -35.28 26.71
CA ASP A 283 -45.64 -36.73 26.62
C ASP A 283 -44.28 -37.42 26.37
N GLU A 284 -44.11 -38.56 27.04
CA GLU A 284 -42.88 -39.33 27.24
C GLU A 284 -42.78 -40.49 26.21
N PRO A 285 -41.83 -41.45 26.29
CA PRO A 285 -40.82 -41.63 25.25
C PRO A 285 -40.93 -42.96 24.47
N ALA A 286 -40.26 -43.05 23.32
CA ALA A 286 -39.92 -44.34 22.71
C ALA A 286 -38.44 -44.37 22.26
N ARG A 287 -37.66 -45.17 22.98
CA ARG A 287 -36.44 -45.88 22.52
C ARG A 287 -36.77 -47.39 22.63
N PRO A 288 -35.98 -48.36 22.11
CA PRO A 288 -34.66 -48.27 21.47
C PRO A 288 -34.50 -49.15 20.21
N ALA A 289 -33.37 -49.02 19.51
CA ALA A 289 -32.60 -50.19 19.06
C ALA A 289 -31.14 -49.80 18.81
N ALA A 290 -30.26 -50.42 19.58
CA ALA A 290 -28.81 -50.37 19.43
C ALA A 290 -28.31 -51.69 18.85
N ARG A 291 -27.04 -51.66 18.40
CA ARG A 291 -26.08 -52.76 18.13
C ARG A 291 -25.73 -52.88 16.64
N ARG A 292 -24.47 -53.07 16.24
CA ARG A 292 -23.21 -53.25 16.97
C ARG A 292 -22.03 -53.00 16.02
N ARG A 293 -20.94 -52.52 16.64
CA ARG A 293 -19.55 -52.54 16.17
C ARG A 293 -19.08 -53.89 15.64
N THR A 294 -18.15 -53.85 14.69
CA THR A 294 -16.94 -54.70 14.71
C THR A 294 -15.72 -53.87 14.29
N ALA A 295 -14.60 -54.17 14.95
CA ALA A 295 -13.32 -53.46 14.91
C ALA A 295 -12.23 -54.33 14.27
N ARG A 296 -10.99 -53.78 14.24
CA ARG A 296 -9.65 -54.38 14.02
C ARG A 296 -9.17 -54.42 12.55
N ALA A 297 -7.89 -54.21 12.21
CA ALA A 297 -6.65 -53.96 12.97
C ALA A 297 -5.55 -53.37 12.04
N ARG A 298 -4.54 -52.72 12.65
CA ARG A 298 -3.17 -52.47 12.12
C ARG A 298 -2.31 -53.74 12.34
N PRO A 299 -1.16 -54.00 11.65
CA PRO A 299 0.11 -53.21 11.62
C PRO A 299 0.79 -53.24 10.22
N GLY A 300 1.97 -52.69 9.88
CA GLY A 300 3.15 -52.13 10.54
C GLY A 300 4.10 -51.51 9.48
N VAL A 301 4.90 -50.49 9.84
CA VAL A 301 6.38 -50.48 9.99
C VAL A 301 7.22 -50.33 8.70
N GLY A 302 8.12 -49.33 8.72
CA GLY A 302 9.26 -49.10 7.82
C GLY A 302 9.47 -47.59 7.69
N GLY A 303 10.45 -46.90 8.29
CA GLY A 303 11.81 -47.28 8.66
C GLY A 303 12.76 -46.41 7.82
N PHE A 304 13.13 -45.22 8.31
CA PHE A 304 14.22 -44.43 7.73
C PHE A 304 15.33 -44.35 8.78
N ASP A 305 16.39 -45.11 8.53
CA ASP A 305 17.62 -45.12 9.31
C ASP A 305 18.70 -44.28 8.62
N ALA A 306 19.62 -43.80 9.44
CA ALA A 306 20.65 -42.82 9.13
C ALA A 306 21.98 -43.47 8.68
N ASP A 307 23.00 -42.60 8.56
CA ASP A 307 24.45 -42.88 8.45
C ASP A 307 24.94 -43.12 6.99
N ARG A 308 26.11 -42.68 6.51
CA ARG A 308 27.36 -42.27 7.18
C ARG A 308 28.35 -41.67 6.14
N ARG A 309 29.03 -40.57 6.52
CA ARG A 309 30.44 -40.13 6.30
C ARG A 309 31.16 -40.40 4.95
N HIS A 310 31.84 -39.37 4.42
CA HIS A 310 33.32 -39.38 4.36
C HIS A 310 33.97 -37.99 4.22
N ARG A 311 35.14 -37.89 4.85
CA ARG A 311 36.06 -36.75 5.08
C ARG A 311 36.88 -36.33 3.84
N ARG A 312 37.55 -35.18 4.01
CA ARG A 312 38.87 -34.71 3.50
C ARG A 312 38.76 -33.59 2.46
N SER A 313 39.58 -32.54 2.40
CA SER A 313 40.65 -31.94 3.22
C SER A 313 41.00 -30.60 2.55
N LEU A 314 41.37 -29.56 3.32
CA LEU A 314 42.01 -28.34 2.79
C LEU A 314 43.45 -28.63 2.32
N PRO A 315 43.98 -27.81 1.38
CA PRO A 315 45.05 -26.87 1.72
C PRO A 315 44.87 -25.53 0.97
N GLY A 316 45.52 -24.39 1.22
CA GLY A 316 46.64 -23.98 2.03
C GLY A 316 47.05 -22.59 1.50
N ARG A 317 47.38 -21.63 2.38
CA ARG A 317 47.98 -20.33 2.02
C ARG A 317 49.47 -20.50 1.69
N PRO A 318 50.04 -19.63 0.85
CA PRO A 318 51.02 -18.62 1.31
C PRO A 318 50.78 -17.27 0.59
N GLY A 319 51.37 -16.12 0.88
CA GLY A 319 52.48 -15.69 1.73
C GLY A 319 52.76 -14.20 1.39
N SER A 320 53.44 -13.52 2.31
CA SER A 320 53.85 -12.11 2.37
C SER A 320 54.42 -11.42 1.12
N GLY A 321 54.25 -10.09 1.03
CA GLY A 321 55.10 -9.22 0.21
C GLY A 321 54.80 -7.72 0.32
N ARG A 322 55.56 -6.99 1.16
CA ARG A 322 55.67 -5.51 1.12
C ARG A 322 56.51 -5.08 -0.09
N ARG A 323 56.19 -3.94 -0.71
CA ARG A 323 57.17 -2.91 -1.15
C ARG A 323 56.49 -1.62 -1.61
N ARG A 324 56.86 -0.50 -0.99
CA ARG A 324 56.80 0.87 -1.53
C ARG A 324 58.10 1.12 -2.29
N LEU A 325 58.06 1.92 -3.37
CA LEU A 325 59.11 2.87 -3.80
C LEU A 325 58.55 3.76 -4.94
N HIS A 326 58.76 5.07 -4.81
CA HIS A 326 58.61 6.15 -5.80
C HIS A 326 59.80 6.14 -6.80
N PRO A 327 59.77 6.79 -8.00
CA PRO A 327 59.89 8.26 -8.12
C PRO A 327 59.21 8.95 -9.34
N ARG A 328 59.26 10.29 -9.26
CA ARG A 328 58.82 11.33 -10.22
C ARG A 328 59.54 11.26 -11.59
N GLN A 329 58.86 11.70 -12.65
CA GLN A 329 59.44 12.57 -13.69
C GLN A 329 58.39 13.50 -14.34
N ARG A 330 58.89 14.63 -14.83
CA ARG A 330 58.20 15.83 -15.36
C ARG A 330 58.13 15.81 -16.90
N SER A 331 57.14 16.51 -17.46
CA SER A 331 57.22 17.34 -18.70
C SER A 331 55.92 18.16 -18.80
N THR A 332 55.92 19.50 -18.69
CA THR A 332 56.02 20.53 -19.76
C THR A 332 55.09 20.27 -20.95
N GLY A 333 54.18 21.15 -21.38
CA GLY A 333 53.87 22.53 -21.02
C GLY A 333 52.88 23.17 -22.01
N LEU A 334 52.66 24.49 -21.83
CA LEU A 334 52.13 25.52 -22.75
C LEU A 334 50.64 25.41 -23.17
N ARG A 335 49.76 26.33 -22.73
CA ARG A 335 49.53 27.75 -23.13
C ARG A 335 48.40 27.86 -24.17
N HIS A 336 47.32 28.55 -23.81
CA HIS A 336 46.97 29.79 -24.50
C HIS A 336 46.08 30.70 -23.62
N ARG A 337 46.55 31.93 -23.44
CA ARG A 337 45.76 33.12 -23.06
C ARG A 337 45.31 33.83 -24.34
N GLY A 338 44.24 34.62 -24.23
CA GLY A 338 44.00 35.81 -25.05
C GLY A 338 42.52 36.07 -25.32
N THR A 339 41.90 37.01 -24.57
CA THR A 339 41.29 38.28 -25.06
C THR A 339 39.98 38.08 -25.86
N GLN A 340 38.83 38.67 -25.54
CA GLN A 340 38.49 39.98 -24.96
C GLN A 340 37.30 39.88 -24.01
#